data_AF-A0AAX3N2H5-F1
#
_entry.id   AF-A0AAX3N2H5-F1
#
_cell.length_a   1.000
_cell.length_b   1.000
_cell.length_c   1.000
_cell.angle_alpha   90.00
_cell.angle_beta   90.00
_cell.angle_gamma   90.00
#
_symmetry.space_group_name_H-M   'P 1'
#
loop_
_entity.id
_entity.type
_entity.pdbx_description
1 polymer ?
#
loop_
_entity_poly.entity_id
_entity_poly.type
_entity_poly.pdbx_seq_one_letter_code
_entity_poly.pdbx_strand_id
1 'polypeptide(L)'
;MNTSNLIITTINYIEDHLTEKLNLDVIANALHYSKYYLHRIFSKRVGMTIHEYVQRRQLTEAAKLLAFSNKPILDIAILAGYDSQQAFTTIFKAMYKKTPLQFREDEQYYALQLRFRFDDEYFREESKKEAECGKKIRFASEKDVDAWMSLVRLVIDGYPYLYEEEHMKVLRKCIAEGRAFIMTEGDTVIGNMLISYARESIDFLGVHPLYRKQGIAKLFMEVVISEWLKINSISITTFREGDKADTGYRKALKDLGFAEAELLTEFGYPTQRMVLHSKQLERGYNNDDSY
;
A
#
# COMPACT_ATOMS: atom_id res chain seq x y z
N MET A 1 -25.80 9.75 -4.62
CA MET A 1 -24.73 9.91 -5.62
C MET A 1 -23.62 8.93 -5.24
N ASN A 2 -23.31 7.96 -6.09
CA ASN A 2 -22.46 6.84 -5.68
C ASN A 2 -20.97 7.25 -5.64
N THR A 3 -20.47 7.61 -4.44
CA THR A 3 -19.09 8.08 -4.18
C THR A 3 -18.05 7.15 -4.81
N SER A 4 -18.37 5.88 -4.87
CA SER A 4 -17.64 4.81 -5.50
C SER A 4 -17.38 4.97 -7.00
N ASN A 5 -18.45 5.31 -7.74
CA ASN A 5 -18.37 5.53 -9.18
C ASN A 5 -17.45 6.72 -9.47
N LEU A 6 -17.51 7.76 -8.62
CA LEU A 6 -16.58 8.89 -8.71
C LEU A 6 -15.11 8.46 -8.56
N ILE A 7 -14.79 7.54 -7.65
CA ILE A 7 -13.40 7.06 -7.50
C ILE A 7 -12.94 6.31 -8.76
N ILE A 8 -13.76 5.38 -9.26
CA ILE A 8 -13.43 4.61 -10.47
C ILE A 8 -13.25 5.53 -11.67
N THR A 9 -14.18 6.45 -11.91
CA THR A 9 -14.09 7.38 -13.06
C THR A 9 -12.88 8.30 -12.94
N THR A 10 -12.54 8.74 -11.72
CA THR A 10 -11.32 9.53 -11.48
C THR A 10 -10.07 8.73 -11.81
N ILE A 11 -9.97 7.48 -11.35
CA ILE A 11 -8.82 6.62 -11.66
C ILE A 11 -8.71 6.38 -13.17
N ASN A 12 -9.82 6.03 -13.83
CA ASN A 12 -9.82 5.79 -15.28
C ASN A 12 -9.36 7.04 -16.05
N TYR A 13 -9.92 8.21 -15.72
CA TYR A 13 -9.50 9.47 -16.33
C TYR A 13 -8.00 9.73 -16.14
N ILE A 14 -7.47 9.52 -14.93
CA ILE A 14 -6.03 9.68 -14.67
C ILE A 14 -5.21 8.73 -15.54
N GLU A 15 -5.56 7.44 -15.55
CA GLU A 15 -4.80 6.41 -16.28
C GLU A 15 -4.79 6.67 -17.79
N ASP A 16 -5.90 7.14 -18.35
CA ASP A 16 -6.03 7.46 -19.79
C ASP A 16 -5.21 8.70 -20.20
N HIS A 17 -4.83 9.56 -19.24
CA HIS A 17 -4.13 10.83 -19.48
C HIS A 17 -2.77 10.91 -18.75
N LEU A 18 -2.18 9.77 -18.34
CA LEU A 18 -0.95 9.77 -17.51
C LEU A 18 0.25 10.47 -18.15
N THR A 19 0.32 10.51 -19.48
CA THR A 19 1.41 11.17 -20.22
C THR A 19 1.21 12.67 -20.38
N GLU A 20 0.10 13.21 -19.88
CA GLU A 20 -0.24 14.62 -19.97
C GLU A 20 0.04 15.36 -18.65
N LYS A 21 0.03 16.69 -18.72
CA LYS A 21 0.18 17.54 -17.53
C LYS A 21 -1.10 17.55 -16.71
N LEU A 22 -1.27 16.53 -15.88
CA LEU A 22 -2.42 16.39 -14.99
C LEU A 22 -2.25 17.17 -13.69
N ASN A 23 -3.32 17.87 -13.29
CA ASN A 23 -3.47 18.42 -11.96
C ASN A 23 -4.92 18.30 -11.49
N LEU A 24 -5.17 18.59 -10.20
CA LEU A 24 -6.48 18.45 -9.59
C LEU A 24 -7.55 19.30 -10.29
N ASP A 25 -7.23 20.52 -10.72
CA ASP A 25 -8.19 21.41 -11.39
C ASP A 25 -8.60 20.84 -12.76
N VAL A 26 -7.66 20.31 -13.54
CA VAL A 26 -7.94 19.66 -14.83
C VAL A 26 -8.89 18.47 -14.66
N ILE A 27 -8.58 17.57 -13.72
CA ILE A 27 -9.36 16.36 -13.48
C ILE A 27 -10.76 16.71 -12.95
N ALA A 28 -10.85 17.66 -12.01
CA ALA A 28 -12.12 18.08 -11.43
C ALA A 28 -13.05 18.71 -12.49
N ASN A 29 -12.50 19.55 -13.36
CA ASN A 29 -13.25 20.18 -14.45
C ASN A 29 -13.75 19.15 -15.47
N ALA A 30 -12.89 18.22 -15.89
CA ALA A 30 -13.25 17.18 -16.85
C ALA A 30 -14.35 16.25 -16.34
N LEU A 31 -14.38 15.98 -15.03
CA LEU A 31 -15.40 15.13 -14.40
C LEU A 31 -16.62 15.92 -13.90
N HIS A 32 -16.66 17.25 -14.10
CA HIS A 32 -17.72 18.13 -13.64
C HIS A 32 -17.96 18.10 -12.11
N TYR A 33 -16.88 18.00 -11.32
CA TYR A 33 -16.92 18.07 -9.86
C TYR A 33 -16.13 19.27 -9.33
N SER A 34 -16.53 19.76 -8.16
CA SER A 34 -15.69 20.70 -7.41
C SER A 34 -14.38 20.03 -7.00
N LYS A 35 -13.24 20.70 -7.23
CA LYS A 35 -11.91 20.22 -6.82
C LYS A 35 -11.81 19.87 -5.34
N TYR A 36 -12.49 20.64 -4.49
CA TYR A 36 -12.51 20.40 -3.03
C TYR A 36 -13.27 19.11 -2.70
N TYR A 37 -14.41 18.90 -3.36
CA TYR A 37 -15.20 17.68 -3.18
C TYR A 37 -14.43 16.45 -3.66
N LEU A 38 -13.89 16.52 -4.88
CA LEU A 38 -13.13 15.43 -5.49
C LEU A 38 -11.90 15.07 -4.65
N HIS A 39 -11.08 16.06 -4.27
CA HIS A 39 -9.92 15.83 -3.41
C HIS A 39 -10.31 15.19 -2.08
N ARG A 40 -11.31 15.75 -1.38
CA ARG A 40 -11.74 15.22 -0.08
C ARG A 40 -12.21 13.78 -0.18
N ILE A 41 -13.02 13.46 -1.18
CA ILE A 41 -13.57 12.12 -1.38
C ILE A 41 -12.48 11.13 -1.77
N PHE A 42 -11.63 11.48 -2.74
CA PHE A 42 -10.54 10.62 -3.19
C PHE A 42 -9.56 10.32 -2.06
N SER A 43 -9.04 11.35 -1.40
CA SER A 43 -8.10 11.18 -0.28
C SER A 43 -8.71 10.41 0.89
N LYS A 44 -10.02 10.62 1.17
CA LYS A 44 -10.71 9.88 2.23
C LYS A 44 -10.80 8.38 1.91
N ARG A 45 -11.10 8.03 0.65
CA ARG A 45 -11.38 6.65 0.22
C ARG A 45 -10.12 5.88 -0.15
N VAL A 46 -9.26 6.45 -0.98
CA VAL A 46 -8.05 5.80 -1.50
C VAL A 46 -6.90 5.84 -0.50
N GLY A 47 -6.91 6.82 0.42
CA GLY A 47 -5.88 6.97 1.44
C GLY A 47 -4.63 7.71 0.97
N MET A 48 -4.65 8.26 -0.25
CA MET A 48 -3.64 9.19 -0.77
C MET A 48 -4.32 10.27 -1.61
N THR A 49 -3.65 11.39 -1.81
CA THR A 49 -4.15 12.47 -2.65
C THR A 49 -4.10 12.11 -4.13
N ILE A 50 -4.89 12.80 -4.95
CA ILE A 50 -4.86 12.65 -6.41
C ILE A 50 -3.47 12.98 -6.96
N HIS A 51 -2.82 14.01 -6.43
CA HIS A 51 -1.49 14.41 -6.86
C HIS A 51 -0.45 13.30 -6.59
N GLU A 52 -0.47 12.71 -5.40
CA GLU A 52 0.40 11.59 -5.05
C GLU A 52 0.14 10.38 -5.95
N TYR A 53 -1.12 10.04 -6.19
CA TYR A 53 -1.48 8.93 -7.09
C TYR A 53 -0.94 9.14 -8.50
N VAL A 54 -1.19 10.30 -9.11
CA VAL A 54 -0.69 10.67 -10.45
C VAL A 54 0.84 10.57 -10.50
N GLN A 55 1.54 11.21 -9.55
CA GLN A 55 3.00 11.22 -9.53
C GLN A 55 3.58 9.80 -9.41
N ARG A 56 3.03 8.96 -8.53
CA ARG A 56 3.51 7.58 -8.35
C ARG A 56 3.24 6.73 -9.58
N ARG A 57 2.09 6.91 -10.25
CA ARG A 57 1.77 6.22 -11.51
C ARG A 57 2.71 6.65 -12.63
N GLN A 58 2.93 7.95 -12.83
CA GLN A 58 3.88 8.48 -13.81
C GLN A 58 5.31 7.96 -13.57
N LEU A 59 5.78 7.98 -12.32
CA LEU A 59 7.09 7.43 -11.95
C LEU A 59 7.17 5.91 -12.14
N THR A 60 6.06 5.19 -11.96
CA THR A 60 6.01 3.74 -12.20
C THR A 60 6.15 3.42 -13.69
N GLU A 61 5.46 4.16 -14.57
CA GLU A 61 5.61 3.98 -16.02
C GLU A 61 7.00 4.44 -16.52
N ALA A 62 7.54 5.52 -15.95
CA ALA A 62 8.91 5.96 -16.22
C ALA A 62 9.95 4.89 -15.83
N ALA A 63 9.78 4.25 -14.68
CA ALA A 63 10.65 3.15 -14.25
C ALA A 63 10.58 1.94 -15.20
N LYS A 64 9.40 1.60 -15.73
CA LYS A 64 9.29 0.56 -16.78
C LYS A 64 10.09 0.95 -18.02
N LEU A 65 9.97 2.19 -18.49
CA LEU A 65 10.72 2.66 -19.66
C LEU A 65 12.24 2.67 -19.40
N LEU A 66 12.68 2.97 -18.18
CA LEU A 66 14.09 2.92 -17.80
C LEU A 66 14.63 1.48 -17.82
N ALA A 67 13.86 0.51 -17.30
CA ALA A 67 14.28 -0.87 -17.17
C ALA A 67 14.19 -1.67 -18.48
N PHE A 68 13.19 -1.38 -19.32
CA PHE A 68 12.86 -2.22 -20.48
C PHE A 68 13.05 -1.51 -21.83
N SER A 69 13.69 -0.35 -21.86
CA SER A 69 13.97 0.37 -23.11
C SER A 69 15.25 1.20 -23.06
N ASN A 70 15.77 1.54 -24.24
CA ASN A 70 16.92 2.42 -24.40
C ASN A 70 16.53 3.90 -24.62
N LYS A 71 15.29 4.30 -24.30
CA LYS A 71 14.82 5.68 -24.51
C LYS A 71 15.67 6.68 -23.70
N PRO A 72 16.05 7.85 -24.24
CA PRO A 72 16.80 8.86 -23.48
C PRO A 72 16.09 9.26 -22.15
N ILE A 73 16.87 9.49 -21.09
CA ILE A 73 16.31 9.85 -19.77
C ILE A 73 15.51 11.16 -19.85
N LEU A 74 15.96 12.12 -20.68
CA LEU A 74 15.23 13.36 -20.93
C LEU A 74 13.84 13.10 -21.53
N ASP A 75 13.74 12.22 -22.54
CA ASP A 75 12.45 11.88 -23.15
C ASP A 75 11.53 11.18 -22.16
N ILE A 76 12.07 10.28 -21.33
CA ILE A 76 11.30 9.64 -20.26
C ILE A 76 10.82 10.67 -19.24
N ALA A 77 11.64 11.65 -18.88
CA ALA A 77 11.26 12.72 -17.97
C ALA A 77 10.08 13.54 -18.52
N ILE A 78 10.14 13.90 -19.81
CA ILE A 78 9.06 14.64 -20.48
C ILE A 78 7.77 13.81 -20.52
N LEU A 79 7.86 12.53 -20.90
CA LEU A 79 6.71 11.61 -20.92
C LEU A 79 6.08 11.41 -19.53
N ALA A 80 6.89 11.49 -18.47
CA ALA A 80 6.44 11.42 -17.10
C ALA A 80 5.90 12.76 -16.56
N GLY A 81 5.77 13.79 -17.41
CA GLY A 81 5.18 15.08 -17.05
C GLY A 81 6.15 16.09 -16.43
N TYR A 82 7.47 15.88 -16.54
CA TYR A 82 8.48 16.77 -15.99
C TYR A 82 9.07 17.72 -17.05
N ASP A 83 9.16 19.00 -16.70
CA ASP A 83 9.70 20.04 -17.58
C ASP A 83 11.24 19.94 -17.76
N SER A 84 11.93 19.13 -16.95
CA SER A 84 13.39 18.91 -17.08
C SER A 84 13.85 17.56 -16.52
N GLN A 85 14.96 17.04 -17.06
CA GLN A 85 15.63 15.84 -16.53
C GLN A 85 16.11 16.01 -15.09
N GLN A 86 16.50 17.23 -14.68
CA GLN A 86 16.95 17.51 -13.32
C GLN A 86 15.80 17.35 -12.32
N ALA A 87 14.63 17.92 -12.62
CA ALA A 87 13.44 17.78 -11.76
C ALA A 87 13.02 16.32 -11.63
N PHE A 88 12.98 15.59 -12.75
CA PHE A 88 12.71 14.15 -12.77
C PHE A 88 13.74 13.36 -11.95
N THR A 89 15.03 13.62 -12.12
CA THR A 89 16.10 12.91 -11.39
C THR A 89 15.97 13.10 -9.88
N THR A 90 15.69 14.31 -9.42
CA THR A 90 15.52 14.62 -7.99
C THR A 90 14.38 13.81 -7.38
N ILE A 91 13.19 13.85 -7.99
CA ILE A 91 12.02 13.13 -7.44
C ILE A 91 12.13 11.62 -7.63
N PHE A 92 12.66 11.16 -8.77
CA PHE A 92 12.88 9.73 -9.02
C PHE A 92 13.83 9.15 -7.98
N LYS A 93 14.95 9.85 -7.69
CA LYS A 93 15.87 9.46 -6.62
C LYS A 93 15.23 9.52 -5.24
N ALA A 94 14.37 10.51 -4.98
CA ALA A 94 13.66 10.59 -3.70
C ALA A 94 12.73 9.39 -3.47
N MET A 95 12.10 8.86 -4.53
CA MET A 95 11.14 7.76 -4.45
C MET A 95 11.77 6.37 -4.57
N TYR A 96 12.68 6.16 -5.55
CA TYR A 96 13.34 4.88 -5.82
C TYR A 96 14.69 4.71 -5.10
N LYS A 97 15.19 5.77 -4.45
CA LYS A 97 16.51 5.82 -3.78
C LYS A 97 17.72 5.63 -4.71
N LYS A 98 17.47 5.62 -6.02
CA LYS A 98 18.47 5.49 -7.10
C LYS A 98 18.25 6.58 -8.14
N THR A 99 19.32 7.04 -8.79
CA THR A 99 19.14 7.91 -9.96
C THR A 99 18.51 7.13 -11.13
N PRO A 100 17.89 7.80 -12.11
CA PRO A 100 17.35 7.10 -13.29
C PRO A 100 18.39 6.26 -14.03
N LEU A 101 19.65 6.72 -14.09
CA LEU A 101 20.75 5.97 -14.71
C LEU A 101 21.07 4.70 -13.92
N GLN A 102 21.25 4.81 -12.59
CA GLN A 102 21.50 3.66 -11.72
C GLN A 102 20.36 2.64 -11.82
N PHE A 103 19.10 3.12 -11.80
CA PHE A 103 17.94 2.25 -11.92
C PHE A 103 17.89 1.48 -13.25
N ARG A 104 18.33 2.12 -14.34
CA ARG A 104 18.46 1.46 -15.65
C ARG A 104 19.55 0.39 -15.64
N GLU A 105 20.71 0.69 -15.06
CA GLU A 105 21.85 -0.24 -15.00
C GLU A 105 21.56 -1.48 -14.13
N ASP A 106 20.72 -1.33 -13.11
CA ASP A 106 20.37 -2.43 -12.20
C ASP A 106 19.39 -3.45 -12.83
N GLU A 107 18.74 -3.12 -13.96
CA GLU A 107 17.74 -3.95 -14.67
C GLU A 107 16.58 -4.49 -13.81
N GLN A 108 16.36 -3.91 -12.62
CA GLN A 108 15.39 -4.37 -11.64
C GLN A 108 14.19 -3.43 -11.56
N TYR A 109 13.12 -3.80 -12.26
CA TYR A 109 11.85 -3.08 -12.22
C TYR A 109 10.98 -3.50 -11.03
N TYR A 110 10.56 -2.54 -10.22
CA TYR A 110 9.45 -2.69 -9.28
C TYR A 110 8.54 -1.46 -9.34
N ALA A 111 7.26 -1.64 -9.01
CA ALA A 111 6.28 -0.57 -9.07
C ALA A 111 6.19 0.19 -7.74
N LEU A 112 6.11 1.52 -7.79
CA LEU A 112 5.71 2.33 -6.63
C LEU A 112 4.19 2.34 -6.44
N GLN A 113 3.46 2.25 -7.54
CA GLN A 113 2.00 2.23 -7.54
C GLN A 113 1.51 1.54 -8.81
N LEU A 114 0.74 0.47 -8.64
CA LEU A 114 -0.03 -0.09 -9.75
C LEU A 114 -1.36 0.65 -9.88
N ARG A 115 -1.96 0.57 -11.07
CA ARG A 115 -3.32 1.06 -11.29
C ARG A 115 -4.25 0.42 -10.27
N PHE A 116 -4.99 1.24 -9.51
CA PHE A 116 -6.05 0.71 -8.67
C PHE A 116 -7.16 0.13 -9.56
N ARG A 117 -7.47 -1.14 -9.34
CA ARG A 117 -8.61 -1.82 -9.94
C ARG A 117 -9.56 -2.16 -8.80
N PHE A 118 -10.58 -1.33 -8.63
CA PHE A 118 -11.68 -1.61 -7.73
C PHE A 118 -12.81 -2.20 -8.57
N ASP A 119 -13.20 -3.45 -8.27
CA ASP A 119 -14.33 -4.10 -8.92
C ASP A 119 -15.67 -3.41 -8.58
N ASP A 120 -16.64 -3.46 -9.51
CA ASP A 120 -17.94 -2.82 -9.31
C ASP A 120 -18.73 -3.40 -8.12
N GLU A 121 -18.46 -4.65 -7.74
CA GLU A 121 -19.11 -5.35 -6.63
C GLU A 121 -18.80 -4.70 -5.27
N TYR A 122 -17.57 -4.23 -5.05
CA TYR A 122 -17.15 -3.54 -3.81
C TYR A 122 -18.11 -2.44 -3.40
N PHE A 123 -18.56 -1.71 -4.41
CA PHE A 123 -19.28 -0.47 -4.24
C PHE A 123 -20.79 -0.66 -4.18
N ARG A 124 -21.30 -1.82 -4.64
CA ARG A 124 -22.69 -2.23 -4.44
C ARG A 124 -22.92 -2.74 -3.02
N GLU A 125 -21.94 -3.44 -2.45
CA GLU A 125 -22.04 -3.99 -1.10
C GLU A 125 -21.86 -2.93 -0.02
N GLU A 126 -21.06 -1.88 -0.26
CA GLU A 126 -20.86 -0.77 0.69
C GLU A 126 -22.18 -0.08 1.09
N SER A 127 -23.15 -0.02 0.16
CA SER A 127 -24.48 0.55 0.41
C SER A 127 -25.35 -0.29 1.35
N LYS A 128 -24.94 -1.53 1.68
CA LYS A 128 -25.67 -2.48 2.53
C LYS A 128 -24.99 -2.75 3.88
N LYS A 129 -23.76 -2.28 4.10
CA LYS A 129 -22.81 -2.82 5.09
C LYS A 129 -22.65 -2.04 6.40
N GLU A 130 -23.47 -1.04 6.69
CA GLU A 130 -23.45 -0.37 8.01
C GLU A 130 -24.03 -1.26 9.14
N ALA A 131 -24.62 -2.43 8.85
CA ALA A 131 -25.39 -3.20 9.84
C ALA A 131 -24.82 -4.56 10.29
N GLU A 132 -23.95 -5.26 9.56
CA GLU A 132 -23.54 -6.62 10.00
C GLU A 132 -22.26 -7.09 9.30
N CYS A 133 -21.19 -7.36 10.03
CA CYS A 133 -20.10 -8.18 9.49
C CYS A 133 -19.40 -9.00 10.57
N GLY A 134 -19.62 -10.32 10.54
CA GLY A 134 -18.84 -11.34 11.25
C GLY A 134 -17.46 -11.50 10.62
N LYS A 135 -16.66 -10.44 10.67
CA LYS A 135 -15.31 -10.34 10.12
C LYS A 135 -14.34 -11.22 10.92
N LYS A 136 -14.11 -12.46 10.48
CA LYS A 136 -13.19 -13.39 11.16
C LYS A 136 -11.86 -13.52 10.41
N ILE A 137 -10.76 -13.31 11.13
CA ILE A 137 -9.41 -13.61 10.65
C ILE A 137 -9.21 -15.13 10.68
N ARG A 138 -8.63 -15.69 9.62
CA ARG A 138 -8.34 -17.13 9.49
C ARG A 138 -7.01 -17.36 8.79
N PHE A 139 -6.50 -18.59 8.85
CA PHE A 139 -5.40 -19.01 7.99
C PHE A 139 -5.82 -18.95 6.52
N ALA A 140 -4.90 -18.49 5.67
CA ALA A 140 -5.02 -18.60 4.23
C ALA A 140 -4.78 -20.05 3.79
N SER A 141 -5.40 -20.41 2.68
CA SER A 141 -5.26 -21.69 1.99
C SER A 141 -4.80 -21.46 0.54
N GLU A 142 -4.43 -22.53 -0.17
CA GLU A 142 -4.00 -22.41 -1.58
C GLU A 142 -5.08 -21.76 -2.47
N LYS A 143 -6.37 -21.91 -2.12
CA LYS A 143 -7.48 -21.28 -2.85
C LYS A 143 -7.51 -19.76 -2.72
N ASP A 144 -6.86 -19.22 -1.69
CA ASP A 144 -6.85 -17.78 -1.40
C ASP A 144 -5.69 -17.05 -2.10
N VAL A 145 -4.77 -17.75 -2.76
CA VAL A 145 -3.53 -17.18 -3.33
C VAL A 145 -3.84 -16.09 -4.37
N ASP A 146 -4.77 -16.32 -5.28
CA ASP A 146 -5.08 -15.33 -6.32
C ASP A 146 -5.73 -14.07 -5.73
N ALA A 147 -6.69 -14.24 -4.82
CA ALA A 147 -7.34 -13.13 -4.13
C ALA A 147 -6.36 -12.37 -3.22
N TRP A 148 -5.42 -13.07 -2.58
CA TRP A 148 -4.32 -12.46 -1.84
C TRP A 148 -3.47 -11.58 -2.75
N MET A 149 -3.06 -12.09 -3.93
CA MET A 149 -2.24 -11.33 -4.87
C MET A 149 -2.98 -10.11 -5.44
N SER A 150 -4.31 -10.20 -5.62
CA SER A 150 -5.12 -9.03 -5.93
C SER A 150 -5.00 -7.94 -4.87
N LEU A 151 -5.04 -8.28 -3.57
CA LEU A 151 -4.79 -7.31 -2.50
C LEU A 151 -3.34 -6.78 -2.52
N VAL A 152 -2.34 -7.65 -2.71
CA VAL A 152 -0.92 -7.25 -2.80
C VAL A 152 -0.72 -6.14 -3.84
N ARG A 153 -1.34 -6.26 -5.03
CA ARG A 153 -1.27 -5.25 -6.09
C ARG A 153 -1.86 -3.90 -5.69
N LEU A 154 -2.83 -3.89 -4.78
CA LEU A 154 -3.45 -2.68 -4.25
C LEU A 154 -2.63 -2.03 -3.11
N VAL A 155 -1.70 -2.76 -2.50
CA VAL A 155 -0.90 -2.26 -1.36
C VAL A 155 0.61 -2.23 -1.65
N ILE A 156 1.01 -2.42 -2.92
CA ILE A 156 2.41 -2.37 -3.34
C ILE A 156 3.09 -1.05 -2.98
N ASP A 157 2.30 0.01 -2.77
CA ASP A 157 2.76 1.32 -2.34
C ASP A 157 3.49 1.31 -0.99
N GLY A 158 3.23 0.30 -0.15
CA GLY A 158 3.89 0.08 1.14
C GLY A 158 5.13 -0.80 1.10
N TYR A 159 5.41 -1.45 -0.03
CA TYR A 159 6.44 -2.49 -0.15
C TYR A 159 7.33 -2.23 -1.37
N PRO A 160 8.27 -1.28 -1.29
CA PRO A 160 9.30 -1.10 -2.30
C PRO A 160 10.05 -2.43 -2.51
N TYR A 161 10.42 -2.74 -3.76
CA TYR A 161 11.06 -4.01 -4.14
C TYR A 161 10.20 -5.28 -3.97
N LEU A 162 8.87 -5.17 -3.93
CA LEU A 162 8.00 -6.34 -3.98
C LEU A 162 7.94 -6.91 -5.41
N TYR A 163 8.51 -8.10 -5.60
CA TYR A 163 8.35 -8.90 -6.81
C TYR A 163 7.26 -9.95 -6.61
N GLU A 164 6.23 -9.94 -7.48
CA GLU A 164 5.06 -10.83 -7.33
C GLU A 164 5.45 -12.31 -7.31
N GLU A 165 6.35 -12.75 -8.18
CA GLU A 165 6.76 -14.16 -8.26
C GLU A 165 7.47 -14.65 -6.99
N GLU A 166 8.35 -13.81 -6.43
CA GLU A 166 9.04 -14.12 -5.18
C GLU A 166 8.07 -14.11 -4.00
N HIS A 167 7.19 -13.11 -3.94
CA HIS A 167 6.15 -13.02 -2.91
C HIS A 167 5.22 -14.22 -2.96
N MET A 168 4.81 -14.69 -4.15
CA MET A 168 3.98 -15.89 -4.31
C MET A 168 4.66 -17.16 -3.78
N LYS A 169 5.97 -17.32 -4.01
CA LYS A 169 6.74 -18.46 -3.47
C LYS A 169 6.76 -18.41 -1.94
N VAL A 170 7.02 -17.24 -1.36
CA VAL A 170 6.99 -17.03 0.09
C VAL A 170 5.60 -17.29 0.65
N LEU A 171 4.55 -16.75 0.03
CA LEU A 171 3.16 -16.93 0.44
C LEU A 171 2.78 -18.41 0.52
N ARG A 172 3.03 -19.20 -0.54
CA ARG A 172 2.71 -20.64 -0.54
C ARG A 172 3.42 -21.40 0.57
N LYS A 173 4.70 -21.07 0.82
CA LYS A 173 5.44 -21.63 1.96
C LYS A 173 4.80 -21.25 3.29
N CYS A 174 4.42 -19.98 3.46
CA CYS A 174 3.74 -19.50 4.66
C CYS A 174 2.37 -20.18 4.86
N ILE A 175 1.61 -20.42 3.79
CA ILE A 175 0.33 -21.15 3.85
C ILE A 175 0.56 -22.57 4.36
N ALA A 176 1.52 -23.30 3.78
CA ALA A 176 1.83 -24.67 4.19
C ALA A 176 2.27 -24.78 5.67
N GLU A 177 2.90 -23.72 6.19
CA GLU A 177 3.41 -23.64 7.56
C GLU A 177 2.43 -22.97 8.56
N GLY A 178 1.23 -22.58 8.12
CA GLY A 178 0.25 -21.91 8.99
C GLY A 178 0.72 -20.52 9.46
N ARG A 179 1.39 -19.76 8.58
CA ARG A 179 1.96 -18.42 8.85
C ARG A 179 1.34 -17.30 8.02
N ALA A 180 0.29 -17.61 7.26
CA ALA A 180 -0.43 -16.67 6.42
C ALA A 180 -1.86 -16.51 6.92
N PHE A 181 -2.26 -15.27 7.22
CA PHE A 181 -3.59 -14.94 7.72
C PHE A 181 -4.31 -14.03 6.73
N ILE A 182 -5.62 -14.22 6.61
CA ILE A 182 -6.48 -13.38 5.80
C ILE A 182 -7.75 -13.02 6.52
N MET A 183 -8.34 -11.94 6.05
CA MET A 183 -9.65 -11.45 6.41
C MET A 183 -10.38 -11.13 5.11
N THR A 184 -11.57 -11.70 4.95
CA THR A 184 -12.36 -11.53 3.74
C THR A 184 -13.71 -10.88 4.03
N GLU A 185 -14.27 -10.22 3.02
CA GLU A 185 -15.65 -9.76 2.99
C GLU A 185 -16.23 -10.15 1.63
N GLY A 186 -17.19 -11.08 1.64
CA GLY A 186 -17.55 -11.82 0.43
C GLY A 186 -16.34 -12.57 -0.12
N ASP A 187 -16.11 -12.47 -1.43
CA ASP A 187 -14.97 -13.07 -2.12
C ASP A 187 -13.72 -12.18 -2.09
N THR A 188 -13.78 -10.99 -1.48
CA THR A 188 -12.63 -10.10 -1.40
C THR A 188 -11.79 -10.35 -0.16
N VAL A 189 -10.47 -10.43 -0.34
CA VAL A 189 -9.48 -10.24 0.73
C VAL A 189 -9.33 -8.75 1.07
N ILE A 190 -9.83 -8.35 2.25
CA ILE A 190 -9.78 -6.96 2.74
C ILE A 190 -8.56 -6.68 3.63
N GLY A 191 -7.92 -7.75 4.13
CA GLY A 191 -6.64 -7.68 4.82
C GLY A 191 -5.92 -9.01 4.81
N ASN A 192 -4.59 -8.96 4.86
CA ASN A 192 -3.74 -10.13 4.89
C ASN A 192 -2.45 -9.87 5.69
N MET A 193 -1.89 -10.93 6.28
CA MET A 193 -0.68 -10.84 7.09
C MET A 193 0.18 -12.08 6.95
N LEU A 194 1.48 -11.89 6.70
CA LEU A 194 2.50 -12.92 6.82
C LEU A 194 3.32 -12.67 8.08
N ILE A 195 3.61 -13.75 8.81
CA ILE A 195 4.46 -13.70 10.00
C ILE A 195 5.62 -14.70 9.89
N SER A 196 6.69 -14.44 10.63
CA SER A 196 7.80 -15.35 10.81
C SER A 196 7.99 -15.61 12.30
N TYR A 197 7.60 -16.82 12.74
CA TYR A 197 7.78 -17.26 14.13
C TYR A 197 9.24 -17.20 14.57
N ALA A 198 10.16 -17.69 13.72
CA ALA A 198 11.59 -17.75 14.05
C ALA A 198 12.25 -16.37 14.23
N ARG A 199 11.69 -15.33 13.62
CA ARG A 199 12.20 -13.94 13.71
C ARG A 199 11.33 -13.03 14.57
N GLU A 200 10.24 -13.57 15.12
CA GLU A 200 9.21 -12.80 15.82
C GLU A 200 8.83 -11.52 15.03
N SER A 201 8.58 -11.69 13.72
CA SER A 201 8.35 -10.57 12.80
C SER A 201 7.07 -10.73 11.99
N ILE A 202 6.51 -9.60 11.60
CA ILE A 202 5.52 -9.48 10.52
C ILE A 202 6.32 -9.24 9.25
N ASP A 203 6.17 -10.14 8.30
CA ASP A 203 6.86 -10.09 7.01
C ASP A 203 6.04 -9.34 5.97
N PHE A 204 4.72 -9.29 6.17
CA PHE A 204 3.80 -8.56 5.32
C PHE A 204 2.52 -8.25 6.09
N LEU A 205 1.97 -7.05 5.91
CA LEU A 205 0.66 -6.63 6.38
C LEU A 205 0.00 -5.73 5.32
N GLY A 206 -0.97 -6.29 4.60
CA GLY A 206 -1.76 -5.55 3.62
C GLY A 206 -3.16 -5.26 4.17
N VAL A 207 -3.61 -4.02 4.00
CA VAL A 207 -5.00 -3.64 4.23
C VAL A 207 -5.52 -2.94 2.99
N HIS A 208 -6.66 -3.43 2.49
CA HIS A 208 -7.29 -2.91 1.29
C HIS A 208 -7.49 -1.38 1.42
N PRO A 209 -7.12 -0.56 0.42
CA PRO A 209 -7.14 0.91 0.53
C PRO A 209 -8.46 1.47 1.09
N LEU A 210 -9.59 0.96 0.61
CA LEU A 210 -10.94 1.38 1.04
C LEU A 210 -11.28 1.02 2.50
N TYR A 211 -10.53 0.10 3.13
CA TYR A 211 -10.78 -0.39 4.49
C TYR A 211 -9.71 0.06 5.51
N ARG A 212 -8.68 0.81 5.09
CA ARG A 212 -7.57 1.24 5.96
C ARG A 212 -8.03 1.97 7.24
N LYS A 213 -9.20 2.63 7.21
CA LYS A 213 -9.77 3.37 8.36
C LYS A 213 -10.74 2.56 9.22
N GLN A 214 -10.90 1.26 8.97
CA GLN A 214 -11.82 0.40 9.71
C GLN A 214 -11.12 -0.46 10.79
N GLY A 215 -9.89 -0.12 11.17
CA GLY A 215 -9.18 -0.83 12.24
C GLY A 215 -8.71 -2.25 11.89
N ILE A 216 -8.74 -2.66 10.61
CA ILE A 216 -8.33 -4.01 10.18
C ILE A 216 -6.92 -4.36 10.66
N ALA A 217 -5.95 -3.45 10.49
CA ALA A 217 -4.58 -3.69 10.94
C ALA A 217 -4.52 -3.97 12.45
N LYS A 218 -5.29 -3.22 13.26
CA LYS A 218 -5.39 -3.43 14.71
C LYS A 218 -5.96 -4.80 15.04
N LEU A 219 -7.03 -5.22 14.36
CA LEU A 219 -7.62 -6.56 14.54
C LEU A 219 -6.62 -7.68 14.24
N PHE A 220 -5.84 -7.57 13.15
CA PHE A 220 -4.78 -8.54 12.89
C PHE A 220 -3.75 -8.59 14.01
N MET A 221 -3.31 -7.44 14.51
CA MET A 221 -2.37 -7.39 15.63
C MET A 221 -2.94 -8.06 16.88
N GLU A 222 -4.18 -7.74 17.25
CA GLU A 222 -4.84 -8.29 18.44
C GLU A 222 -5.01 -9.81 18.35
N VAL A 223 -5.64 -10.30 17.28
CA VAL A 223 -5.95 -11.73 17.14
C VAL A 223 -4.66 -12.53 16.93
N VAL A 224 -3.76 -12.09 16.05
CA VAL A 224 -2.56 -12.86 15.73
C VAL A 224 -1.58 -12.92 16.89
N ILE A 225 -1.43 -11.83 17.64
CA ILE A 225 -0.52 -11.82 18.78
C ILE A 225 -1.06 -12.61 19.96
N SER A 226 -2.34 -12.38 20.31
CA SER A 226 -2.94 -13.00 21.50
C SER A 226 -3.24 -14.49 21.32
N GLU A 227 -3.78 -14.88 20.16
CA GLU A 227 -4.24 -16.26 19.94
C GLU A 227 -3.15 -17.17 19.38
N TRP A 228 -2.27 -16.66 18.50
CA TRP A 228 -1.35 -17.50 17.74
C TRP A 228 0.13 -17.32 18.07
N LEU A 229 0.58 -16.14 18.47
CA LEU A 229 2.01 -15.91 18.71
C LEU A 229 2.44 -16.12 20.16
N LYS A 230 1.63 -15.75 21.16
CA LYS A 230 2.02 -15.83 22.59
C LYS A 230 3.45 -15.31 22.84
N ILE A 231 3.89 -14.27 22.11
CA ILE A 231 5.23 -13.69 22.18
C ILE A 231 5.24 -12.39 22.99
N ASN A 232 6.41 -12.03 23.51
CA ASN A 232 6.59 -10.81 24.32
C ASN A 232 6.76 -9.55 23.46
N SER A 233 7.20 -9.70 22.21
CA SER A 233 7.38 -8.60 21.26
C SER A 233 7.28 -9.10 19.84
N ILE A 234 6.86 -8.22 18.93
CA ILE A 234 6.88 -8.47 17.49
C ILE A 234 7.52 -7.30 16.77
N SER A 235 8.22 -7.57 15.68
CA SER A 235 8.81 -6.53 14.83
C SER A 235 8.24 -6.48 13.42
N ILE A 236 8.30 -5.33 12.78
CA ILE A 236 8.00 -5.13 11.36
C ILE A 236 8.95 -4.06 10.82
N THR A 237 9.27 -4.09 9.54
CA THR A 237 10.03 -3.03 8.90
C THR A 237 9.13 -2.13 8.07
N THR A 238 9.44 -0.84 8.06
CA THR A 238 8.72 0.17 7.26
C THR A 238 9.66 1.27 6.80
N PHE A 239 9.13 2.26 6.11
CA PHE A 239 9.88 3.44 5.68
C PHE A 239 10.51 4.20 6.85
N ARG A 240 11.67 4.82 6.60
CA ARG A 240 12.29 5.75 7.55
C ARG A 240 11.46 7.02 7.70
N GLU A 241 11.69 7.75 8.78
CA GLU A 241 11.06 9.06 8.97
C GLU A 241 11.38 10.01 7.80
N GLY A 242 10.36 10.72 7.31
CA GLY A 242 10.49 11.67 6.19
C GLY A 242 10.67 11.03 4.81
N ASP A 243 10.56 9.71 4.68
CA ASP A 243 10.63 9.05 3.38
C ASP A 243 9.45 9.45 2.48
N LYS A 244 9.75 9.97 1.29
CA LYS A 244 8.77 10.41 0.30
C LYS A 244 7.93 9.26 -0.29
N ALA A 245 8.42 8.03 -0.24
CA ALA A 245 7.68 6.87 -0.72
C ALA A 245 6.62 6.38 0.29
N ASP A 246 6.70 6.80 1.55
CA ASP A 246 5.72 6.43 2.58
C ASP A 246 4.37 7.15 2.34
N THR A 247 3.31 6.37 2.16
CA THR A 247 1.93 6.87 2.02
C THR A 247 1.16 6.89 3.34
N GLY A 248 1.83 6.65 4.47
CA GLY A 248 1.26 6.65 5.81
C GLY A 248 1.36 5.32 6.54
N TYR A 249 2.11 4.34 6.01
CA TYR A 249 2.36 3.06 6.66
C TYR A 249 3.12 3.23 7.97
N ARG A 250 4.13 4.11 8.01
CA ARG A 250 4.86 4.38 9.26
C ARG A 250 3.94 4.95 10.33
N LYS A 251 3.08 5.90 9.95
CA LYS A 251 2.12 6.51 10.88
C LYS A 251 1.13 5.45 11.39
N ALA A 252 0.61 4.60 10.51
CA ALA A 252 -0.30 3.52 10.90
C ALA A 252 0.33 2.58 11.92
N LEU A 253 1.62 2.23 11.77
CA LEU A 253 2.34 1.43 12.76
C LEU A 253 2.55 2.16 14.09
N LYS A 254 2.87 3.46 14.06
CA LYS A 254 2.95 4.27 15.28
C LYS A 254 1.60 4.34 16.01
N ASP A 255 0.50 4.51 15.27
CA ASP A 255 -0.86 4.54 15.82
C ASP A 255 -1.26 3.18 16.42
N LEU A 256 -0.65 2.08 15.97
CA LEU A 256 -0.77 0.74 16.57
C LEU A 256 0.14 0.51 17.79
N GLY A 257 0.93 1.51 18.18
CA GLY A 257 1.83 1.45 19.35
C GLY A 257 3.23 0.94 19.06
N PHE A 258 3.61 0.71 17.80
CA PHE A 258 4.99 0.34 17.48
C PHE A 258 5.95 1.49 17.78
N ALA A 259 7.05 1.17 18.46
CA ALA A 259 8.18 2.07 18.69
C ALA A 259 9.28 1.86 17.66
N GLU A 260 10.04 2.92 17.38
CA GLU A 260 11.20 2.87 16.50
C GLU A 260 12.36 2.13 17.17
N ALA A 261 13.04 1.26 16.41
CA ALA A 261 14.22 0.53 16.83
C ALA A 261 15.42 0.85 15.90
N GLU A 262 16.15 -0.15 15.41
CA GLU A 262 17.30 0.06 14.55
C GLU A 262 16.95 0.42 13.09
N LEU A 263 17.83 1.20 12.46
CA LEU A 263 17.79 1.47 11.03
C LEU A 263 18.39 0.29 10.26
N LEU A 264 17.72 -0.12 9.19
CA LEU A 264 18.10 -1.27 8.39
C LEU A 264 18.21 -0.90 6.90
N THR A 265 18.72 -1.83 6.12
CA THR A 265 18.63 -1.82 4.65
C THR A 265 18.11 -3.19 4.22
N GLU A 266 16.93 -3.23 3.62
CA GLU A 266 16.29 -4.46 3.14
C GLU A 266 16.11 -4.38 1.63
N PHE A 267 16.58 -5.39 0.90
CA PHE A 267 16.56 -5.43 -0.56
C PHE A 267 17.16 -4.16 -1.22
N GLY A 268 18.18 -3.57 -0.58
CA GLY A 268 18.80 -2.32 -1.04
C GLY A 268 18.00 -1.04 -0.74
N TYR A 269 16.86 -1.15 -0.06
CA TYR A 269 16.05 -0.01 0.37
C TYR A 269 16.30 0.35 1.84
N PRO A 270 16.51 1.63 2.20
CA PRO A 270 16.67 2.06 3.57
C PRO A 270 15.35 1.97 4.35
N THR A 271 15.30 1.13 5.39
CA THR A 271 14.11 0.90 6.21
C THR A 271 14.37 1.23 7.69
N GLN A 272 13.29 1.25 8.47
CA GLN A 272 13.28 1.36 9.93
C GLN A 272 12.63 0.10 10.50
N ARG A 273 13.29 -0.59 11.44
CA ARG A 273 12.62 -1.60 12.27
C ARG A 273 11.72 -0.89 13.28
N MET A 274 10.50 -1.39 13.38
CA MET A 274 9.47 -0.99 14.33
C MET A 274 9.18 -2.19 15.23
N VAL A 275 9.08 -1.99 16.55
CA VAL A 275 8.83 -3.06 17.53
C VAL A 275 7.61 -2.73 18.38
N LEU A 276 6.74 -3.71 18.59
CA LEU A 276 5.60 -3.64 19.49
C LEU A 276 5.79 -4.66 20.62
N HIS A 277 5.67 -4.23 21.87
CA HIS A 277 5.75 -5.11 23.03
C HIS A 277 4.35 -5.50 23.52
N SER A 278 4.17 -6.76 23.94
CA SER A 278 2.87 -7.32 24.37
C SER A 278 2.21 -6.52 25.51
N LYS A 279 2.99 -5.97 26.44
CA LYS A 279 2.48 -5.10 27.54
C LYS A 279 1.84 -3.80 27.06
N GLN A 280 2.12 -3.36 25.82
CA GLN A 280 1.52 -2.16 25.24
C GLN A 280 0.14 -2.45 24.62
N LEU A 281 -0.09 -3.69 24.17
CA LEU A 281 -1.41 -4.14 23.69
C LEU A 281 -2.44 -4.18 24.83
N GLU A 282 -2.02 -4.58 26.04
CA GLU A 282 -2.89 -4.61 27.21
C GLU A 282 -3.29 -3.21 27.73
N ARG A 283 -2.43 -2.20 27.54
CA ARG A 283 -2.68 -0.82 28.02
C ARG A 283 -3.66 -0.02 27.15
N GLY A 284 -3.88 -0.43 25.90
CA GLY A 284 -4.85 0.20 25.00
C GLY A 284 -6.31 -0.01 25.41
N TYR A 285 -6.58 -0.91 26.37
CA TYR A 285 -7.94 -1.24 26.83
C TYR A 285 -8.44 -0.39 28.00
N ASN A 286 -7.57 0.35 28.71
CA ASN A 286 -7.97 1.09 29.91
C ASN A 286 -8.33 2.57 29.68
N ASN A 287 -8.33 3.05 28.42
CA ASN A 287 -8.57 4.46 28.11
C ASN A 287 -9.80 4.75 27.24
N ASP A 288 -10.58 3.73 26.83
CA ASP A 288 -11.79 3.93 25.99
C ASP A 288 -13.13 3.76 26.75
N ASP A 289 -13.11 3.60 28.09
CA ASP A 289 -14.31 3.58 28.94
C ASP A 289 -14.47 4.85 29.79
N SER A 290 -14.22 6.02 29.19
CA SER A 290 -14.70 7.28 29.75
C SER A 290 -14.84 8.33 28.65
N TYR A 291 -16.05 8.46 28.09
CA TYR A 291 -16.80 9.72 27.95
C TYR A 291 -18.19 9.46 27.35
#